data_AF-A0A7W2I3G6-F1
#
_entry.id   AF-A0A7W2I3G6-F1
#
_cell.length_a   1.000
_cell.length_b   1.000
_cell.length_c   1.000
_cell.angle_alpha   90.00
_cell.angle_beta   90.00
_cell.angle_gamma   90.00
#
_symmetry.space_group_name_H-M   'P 1'
#
loop_
_entity.id
_entity.type
_entity.pdbx_description
1 polymer ?
#
loop_
_entity_poly.entity_id
_entity_poly.type
_entity_poly.pdbx_seq_one_letter_code
_entity_poly.pdbx_strand_id
1 'polypeptide(L)' 'MTMQPRPNDPIAQRKAAVRQYSRNAVLWAGGGVAGGIAFGLIFSSWTFLFLGLVVAVAGGFTNWNKVQRIVNHKDQY' A
#
# COMPACT_ATOMS: atom_id res chain seq x y z
N MET A 1 -20.33 -4.44 -17.91
CA MET A 1 -19.44 -5.28 -17.08
C MET A 1 -19.12 -6.52 -17.90
N THR A 2 -17.95 -6.55 -18.54
CA THR A 2 -17.50 -7.77 -19.21
C THR A 2 -16.84 -8.66 -18.16
N MET A 3 -17.41 -9.83 -17.90
CA MET A 3 -16.71 -10.88 -17.15
C MET A 3 -15.56 -11.38 -18.02
N GLN A 4 -14.42 -10.70 -17.98
CA GLN A 4 -13.18 -11.31 -18.45
C GLN A 4 -12.97 -12.58 -17.61
N PRO A 5 -12.60 -13.72 -18.23
CA PRO A 5 -12.25 -14.93 -17.50
C PRO A 5 -11.24 -14.56 -16.41
N ARG A 6 -11.59 -14.83 -15.14
CA ARG A 6 -10.64 -14.66 -14.04
C ARG A 6 -9.44 -15.53 -14.41
N PRO A 7 -8.22 -14.98 -14.50
CA PRO A 7 -7.05 -15.80 -14.78
C PRO A 7 -6.98 -16.88 -13.70
N ASN A 8 -7.25 -18.13 -14.07
CA ASN A 8 -7.08 -19.27 -13.16
C ASN A 8 -5.59 -19.60 -12.97
N ASP A 9 -4.72 -18.83 -13.63
CA ASP A 9 -3.27 -18.90 -13.47
C ASP A 9 -2.81 -18.23 -12.16
N PRO A 10 -2.15 -18.97 -11.26
CA PRO A 10 -1.65 -18.43 -9.99
C PRO A 10 -0.63 -17.30 -10.19
N ILE A 11 0.15 -17.34 -11.28
CA ILE A 11 1.14 -16.30 -11.61
C ILE A 11 0.46 -14.97 -11.98
N ALA A 12 -0.64 -15.02 -12.74
CA ALA A 12 -1.38 -13.82 -13.14
C ALA A 12 -2.04 -13.15 -11.93
N GLN A 13 -2.57 -13.95 -10.99
CA GLN A 13 -3.13 -13.44 -9.74
C GLN A 13 -2.07 -12.75 -8.87
N ARG A 14 -0.87 -13.34 -8.75
CA ARG A 14 0.26 -12.73 -8.03
C ARG A 14 0.69 -11.40 -8.65
N LYS A 15 0.78 -11.32 -9.99
CA LYS A 15 1.08 -10.06 -10.69
C LYS A 15 0.01 -8.99 -10.45
N ALA A 16 -1.27 -9.36 -10.44
CA ALA A 16 -2.36 -8.44 -10.12
C ALA A 16 -2.30 -7.95 -8.65
N ALA A 17 -2.00 -8.85 -7.72
CA ALA A 17 -1.84 -8.52 -6.30
C ALA A 17 -0.69 -7.54 -6.05
N VAL A 18 0.46 -7.71 -6.72
CA VAL A 18 1.58 -6.75 -6.65
C VAL A 18 1.13 -5.37 -7.11
N ARG A 19 0.44 -5.27 -8.25
CA ARG A 19 -0.07 -3.96 -8.75
C ARG A 19 -1.03 -3.31 -7.76
N GLN A 20 -1.92 -4.09 -7.15
CA GLN A 20 -2.88 -3.61 -6.16
C GLN A 20 -2.17 -3.13 -4.89
N TYR A 21 -1.25 -3.91 -4.34
CA TYR A 21 -0.54 -3.54 -3.11
C TYR A 21 0.41 -2.37 -3.32
N SER A 22 1.08 -2.26 -4.47
CA SER A 22 1.88 -1.08 -4.79
C SER A 22 1.03 0.18 -4.87
N ARG A 23 -0.15 0.11 -5.52
CA ARG A 23 -1.06 1.26 -5.60
C ARG A 23 -1.60 1.64 -4.22
N ASN A 24 -1.92 0.65 -3.39
CA ASN A 24 -2.34 0.89 -2.01
C ASN A 24 -1.18 1.47 -1.17
N ALA A 25 0.06 1.00 -1.34
CA ALA A 25 1.21 1.57 -0.65
C ALA A 25 1.38 3.06 -0.97
N VAL A 26 1.26 3.44 -2.24
CA VAL A 26 1.32 4.85 -2.67
C VAL A 26 0.15 5.66 -2.10
N LEU A 27 -1.06 5.10 -2.08
CA LEU A 27 -2.22 5.76 -1.48
C LEU A 27 -2.06 5.97 0.02
N TRP A 28 -1.52 4.99 0.75
CA TRP A 28 -1.26 5.11 2.18
C TRP A 28 -0.12 6.09 2.48
N ALA A 29 0.97 6.03 1.71
CA ALA A 29 2.08 6.98 1.84
C ALA A 29 1.65 8.41 1.50
N GLY A 30 1.00 8.61 0.35
CA GLY A 30 0.51 9.90 -0.09
C GLY A 30 -0.61 10.45 0.81
N GLY A 31 -1.56 9.61 1.21
CA GLY A 31 -2.66 9.99 2.10
C GLY A 31 -2.20 10.30 3.52
N GLY A 32 -1.25 9.53 4.08
CA GLY A 32 -0.69 9.80 5.40
C GLY A 32 0.16 11.07 5.43
N VAL A 33 0.96 11.34 4.39
CA VAL A 33 1.72 12.59 4.26
C VAL A 33 0.78 13.79 4.07
N ALA A 34 -0.16 13.70 3.13
CA ALA A 34 -1.12 14.78 2.89
C ALA A 34 -2.01 15.05 4.11
N GLY A 35 -2.49 13.99 4.76
CA GLY A 35 -3.29 14.08 5.99
C GLY A 35 -2.48 14.65 7.15
N GLY A 36 -1.25 14.19 7.35
CA GLY A 36 -0.36 14.71 8.40
C GLY A 36 -0.04 16.20 8.22
N ILE A 37 0.22 16.65 6.99
CA ILE A 37 0.45 18.07 6.67
C ILE A 37 -0.82 18.88 6.90
N ALA A 38 -1.96 18.43 6.37
CA ALA A 38 -3.23 19.14 6.51
C ALA A 38 -3.62 19.30 7.99
N PHE A 39 -3.60 18.21 8.77
CA PHE A 39 -3.91 18.26 10.20
C PHE A 39 -2.86 19.04 10.99
N GLY A 40 -1.57 18.91 10.64
CA GLY A 40 -0.49 19.68 11.27
C GLY A 40 -0.65 21.19 11.11
N LEU A 41 -1.08 21.65 9.93
CA LEU A 41 -1.32 23.06 9.65
C LEU A 41 -2.61 23.58 10.30
N ILE A 42 -3.71 22.81 10.25
CA ILE A 42 -5.00 23.21 10.84
C ILE A 42 -4.88 23.37 12.36
N PHE A 43 -4.19 22.43 13.03
CA PHE A 43 -4.09 22.41 14.49
C PHE A 43 -2.79 23.03 15.01
N SER A 44 -1.93 23.57 14.13
CA SER A 44 -0.61 24.15 14.44
C SER A 44 0.20 23.30 15.44
N SER A 45 0.12 21.98 15.29
CA SER A 45 0.64 21.04 16.27
C SER A 45 1.50 19.97 15.60
N TRP A 46 2.75 19.92 16.05
CA TRP A 46 3.77 18.98 15.59
C TRP A 46 3.36 17.53 15.85
N THR A 47 2.51 17.27 16.86
CA THR A 47 1.99 15.94 17.17
C THR A 47 1.25 15.34 15.98
N PHE A 48 0.41 16.10 15.28
CA PHE A 48 -0.36 15.58 14.14
C PHE A 48 0.51 15.33 12.90
N LEU A 49 1.58 16.11 12.71
CA LEU A 49 2.58 15.83 11.69
C LEU A 49 3.29 14.49 11.96
N PHE A 50 3.75 14.26 13.19
CA PHE A 50 4.37 12.99 13.55
C PHE A 50 3.40 11.82 13.46
N LEU A 51 2.14 12.01 13.85
CA LEU A 51 1.12 10.96 13.78
C LEU A 51 0.79 10.60 12.32
N GLY A 52 0.66 11.59 11.44
CA GLY A 52 0.49 11.38 10.01
C GLY A 52 1.68 10.66 9.36
N LEU A 53 2.90 11.04 9.74
CA LEU A 53 4.13 10.35 9.30
C LEU A 53 4.13 8.87 9.73
N VAL A 54 3.78 8.59 10.99
CA VAL A 54 3.71 7.21 11.51
C VAL A 54 2.69 6.39 10.74
N VAL A 55 1.50 6.94 10.47
CA VAL A 55 0.46 6.27 9.68
C VAL A 55 0.92 6.03 8.24
N ALA A 56 1.56 7.02 7.62
CA ALA A 56 2.12 6.90 6.27
C ALA A 56 3.15 5.77 6.18
N VAL A 57 4.09 5.73 7.12
CA VAL A 57 5.16 4.73 7.16
C VAL A 57 4.61 3.34 7.48
N ALA A 58 3.72 3.20 8.47
CA ALA A 58 3.12 1.92 8.83
C ALA A 58 2.25 1.35 7.69
N GLY A 59 1.45 2.20 7.04
CA GLY A 59 0.64 1.83 5.88
C GLY A 59 1.50 1.45 4.67
N GLY A 60 2.60 2.16 4.43
CA GLY A 60 3.57 1.82 3.39
C GLY A 60 4.26 0.48 3.65
N PHE A 61 4.75 0.26 4.87
CA PHE A 61 5.51 -0.93 5.26
C PHE A 61 4.68 -2.22 5.19
N THR A 62 3.42 -2.19 5.63
CA THR A 62 2.54 -3.37 5.57
C THR A 62 2.23 -3.79 4.13
N ASN A 63 2.02 -2.82 3.22
CA ASN A 63 1.81 -3.11 1.81
C ASN A 63 3.09 -3.57 1.11
N TRP A 64 4.24 -2.97 1.44
CA TRP A 64 5.55 -3.44 0.97
C TRP A 64 5.78 -4.91 1.35
N ASN A 65 5.60 -5.27 2.63
CA ASN A 65 5.82 -6.65 3.08
C ASN A 65 4.99 -7.67 2.29
N LYS A 66 3.75 -7.32 1.92
CA LYS A 66 2.91 -8.19 1.08
C LYS A 66 3.48 -8.34 -0.33
N VAL A 67 3.93 -7.26 -0.95
CA VAL A 67 4.61 -7.30 -2.26
C VAL A 67 5.86 -8.18 -2.20
N GLN A 68 6.69 -8.00 -1.18
CA GLN A 68 7.95 -8.73 -1.05
C GLN A 68 7.74 -10.23 -0.84
N ARG A 69 6.69 -10.62 -0.09
CA ARG A 69 6.28 -12.04 0.02
C ARG A 69 5.85 -12.65 -1.30
N ILE A 70 5.18 -11.88 -2.17
CA ILE A 70 4.76 -12.36 -3.49
C ILE A 70 5.97 -12.51 -4.42
N VAL A 71 6.87 -11.52 -4.42
CA VAL A 71 8.08 -11.53 -5.27
C VAL A 71 9.03 -12.66 -4.85
N ASN A 72 9.20 -12.88 -3.54
CA ASN A 72 10.06 -13.92 -3.01
C ASN A 72 9.39 -15.30 -2.96
N HIS A 73 8.14 -15.42 -3.41
CA HIS A 73 7.46 -16.71 -3.41
C HIS A 73 8.12 -17.65 -4.43
N LYS A 74 8.65 -18.78 -3.94
CA LYS A 74 9.18 -19.85 -4.79
C LYS A 74 8.13 -20.95 -4.89
N ASP A 75 7.65 -21.20 -6.10
CA ASP A 75 6.77 -22.33 -6.36
C ASP A 75 7.58 -23.63 -6.15
N GLN A 76 7.12 -24.47 -5.22
CA GLN A 76 7.61 -25.84 -5.06
C GLN A 76 6.82 -26.69 -6.06
N TYR A 77 7.52 -27.30 -7.03
CA TYR A 77 6.96 -28.18 -8.05
C TYR A 77 6.94 -29.63 -7.57
#